data_AF-A0A2V1D0S9-F1
#
_entry.id   AF-A0A2V1D0S9-F1
#
_cell.length_a   1.000
_cell.length_b   1.000
_cell.length_c   1.000
_cell.angle_alpha   90.00
_cell.angle_beta   90.00
_cell.angle_gamma   90.00
#
_symmetry.space_group_name_H-M   'P 1'
#
loop_
_entity.id
_entity.type
_entity.pdbx_description
1 polymer ?
#
loop_
_entity_poly.entity_id
_entity_poly.type
_entity_poly.pdbx_seq_one_letter_code
_entity_poly.pdbx_strand_id
1 'polypeptide(L)'
;MTASVLIALRITPLVSSTSLRRLVANMYQMHAFHPWLQLIGHDSPSFGDDLSLWLPEMVKRSLTDLGISFIVGVSSGGLNLYVRTAGQAWGWYAASFAFTLAHLIFSQEALRQLEGAGNVEAGKQENAKALRKWLRMNKVRFFVSELPAFITAIMAVLLSLDAV
;
A
#
# COMPACT_ATOMS: atom_id res chain seq x y z
N MET A 1 -13.39 -6.36 28.45
CA MET A 1 -12.73 -7.20 27.42
C MET A 1 -11.88 -8.24 28.14
N THR A 2 -11.91 -9.49 27.71
CA THR A 2 -10.96 -10.51 28.18
C THR A 2 -9.56 -10.22 27.62
N ALA A 3 -8.50 -10.71 28.28
CA ALA A 3 -7.11 -10.49 27.85
C ALA A 3 -6.88 -10.91 26.38
N SER A 4 -7.48 -12.02 25.94
CA SER A 4 -7.40 -12.51 24.56
C SER A 4 -7.99 -11.54 23.53
N VAL A 5 -9.08 -10.82 23.87
CA VAL A 5 -9.71 -9.83 22.98
C VAL A 5 -8.85 -8.56 22.88
N LEU A 6 -8.16 -8.18 23.96
CA LEU A 6 -7.19 -7.08 23.96
C LEU A 6 -5.95 -7.41 23.11
N ILE A 7 -5.41 -8.62 23.25
CA ILE A 7 -4.28 -9.10 22.44
C ILE A 7 -4.65 -9.15 20.96
N ALA A 8 -5.82 -9.71 20.63
CA ALA A 8 -6.32 -9.73 19.26
C ALA A 8 -6.45 -8.29 18.71
N LEU A 9 -7.04 -7.36 19.47
CA LEU A 9 -7.18 -5.96 19.04
C LEU A 9 -5.83 -5.28 18.81
N ARG A 10 -4.81 -5.57 19.62
CA ARG A 10 -3.45 -4.99 19.52
C ARG A 10 -2.68 -5.56 18.32
N ILE A 11 -2.80 -6.85 18.05
CA ILE A 11 -2.14 -7.52 16.93
C ILE A 11 -2.87 -7.26 15.60
N THR A 12 -4.18 -7.02 15.65
CA THR A 12 -5.00 -6.80 14.44
C THR A 12 -4.46 -5.67 13.58
N PRO A 13 -4.06 -4.48 14.07
CA PRO A 13 -3.40 -3.48 13.24
C PRO A 13 -2.14 -3.98 12.55
N LEU A 14 -1.32 -4.86 13.13
CA LEU A 14 -0.11 -5.36 12.46
C LEU A 14 -0.43 -6.45 11.43
N VAL A 15 -1.42 -7.31 11.72
CA VAL A 15 -1.84 -8.41 10.83
C VAL A 15 -2.80 -7.92 9.74
N SER A 16 -3.69 -6.98 10.07
CA SER A 16 -4.67 -6.35 9.18
C SER A 16 -4.10 -5.12 8.49
N SER A 17 -3.13 -4.39 9.08
CA SER A 17 -2.26 -3.55 8.26
C SER A 17 -1.42 -4.50 7.42
N THR A 18 -1.95 -4.78 6.24
CA THR A 18 -1.44 -4.20 5.00
C THR A 18 -0.12 -3.43 5.01
N SER A 19 0.56 -3.06 6.09
CA SER A 19 1.96 -2.67 6.06
C SER A 19 2.79 -3.79 5.43
N LEU A 20 2.66 -5.05 5.87
CA LEU A 20 3.36 -6.17 5.21
C LEU A 20 2.79 -6.44 3.82
N ARG A 21 1.46 -6.46 3.64
CA ARG A 21 0.81 -6.78 2.36
C ARG A 21 1.00 -5.68 1.30
N ARG A 22 1.05 -4.40 1.68
CA ARG A 22 1.36 -3.24 0.83
C ARG A 22 2.85 -3.14 0.60
N LEU A 23 3.69 -3.34 1.61
CA LEU A 23 5.14 -3.42 1.43
C LEU A 23 5.46 -4.51 0.41
N VAL A 24 4.89 -5.71 0.58
CA VAL A 24 5.04 -6.85 -0.32
C VAL A 24 4.40 -6.58 -1.68
N ALA A 25 3.17 -6.08 -1.76
CA ALA A 25 2.53 -5.78 -3.05
C ALA A 25 3.26 -4.67 -3.82
N ASN A 26 3.71 -3.63 -3.13
CA ASN A 26 4.44 -2.51 -3.73
C ASN A 26 5.86 -2.96 -4.13
N MET A 27 6.51 -3.83 -3.34
CA MET A 27 7.75 -4.49 -3.75
C MET A 27 7.54 -5.41 -4.95
N TYR A 28 6.50 -6.23 -4.98
CA TYR A 28 6.16 -7.08 -6.14
C TYR A 28 5.86 -6.24 -7.36
N GLN A 29 5.12 -5.15 -7.24
CA GLN A 29 4.88 -4.22 -8.35
C GLN A 29 6.20 -3.62 -8.84
N MET A 30 7.05 -3.12 -7.93
CA MET A 30 8.36 -2.59 -8.31
C MET A 30 9.27 -3.66 -8.95
N HIS A 31 9.25 -4.91 -8.50
CA HIS A 31 10.11 -5.98 -9.03
C HIS A 31 9.55 -6.66 -10.28
N ALA A 32 8.22 -6.72 -10.45
CA ALA A 32 7.57 -7.31 -11.61
C ALA A 32 7.56 -6.33 -12.80
N PHE A 33 7.32 -5.04 -12.55
CA PHE A 33 7.27 -4.05 -13.62
C PHE A 33 8.64 -3.55 -14.08
N HIS A 34 9.69 -3.65 -13.26
CA HIS A 34 11.02 -3.15 -13.63
C HIS A 34 11.69 -3.97 -14.77
N PRO A 35 11.66 -5.32 -14.77
CA PRO A 35 12.09 -6.12 -15.91
C PRO A 35 11.20 -5.90 -17.15
N TRP A 36 9.88 -5.77 -16.93
CA TRP A 36 8.91 -5.47 -18.00
C TRP A 36 9.20 -4.14 -18.70
N LEU A 37 9.58 -3.09 -17.95
CA LEU A 37 9.95 -1.79 -18.52
C LEU A 37 11.30 -1.80 -19.27
N GLN A 38 12.22 -2.69 -18.91
CA GLN A 38 13.50 -2.85 -19.62
C GLN A 38 13.29 -3.49 -21.00
N LEU A 39 12.31 -4.39 -21.13
CA LEU A 39 11.92 -5.01 -22.40
C LEU A 39 11.31 -4.01 -23.40
N ILE A 40 10.66 -2.93 -22.94
CA ILE A 40 10.13 -1.86 -23.82
C ILE A 40 11.25 -1.14 -24.60
N GLY A 41 12.48 -1.13 -24.06
CA GLY A 41 13.63 -0.56 -24.75
C GLY A 41 14.11 -1.38 -25.95
N HIS A 42 13.64 -2.62 -26.10
CA HIS A 42 13.89 -3.48 -27.24
C HIS A 42 12.57 -3.70 -27.99
N ASP A 43 12.43 -3.03 -29.15
CA ASP A 43 11.36 -3.11 -30.16
C ASP A 43 10.50 -4.40 -30.16
N SER A 44 9.66 -4.59 -29.15
CA SER A 44 8.72 -5.71 -29.06
C SER A 44 7.35 -5.20 -29.48
N PRO A 45 6.88 -5.54 -30.70
CA PRO A 45 5.67 -4.96 -31.27
C PRO A 45 4.39 -5.34 -30.53
N SER A 46 4.36 -6.37 -29.68
CA SER A 46 3.15 -6.80 -28.96
C SER A 46 2.96 -6.18 -27.57
N PHE A 47 4.00 -5.56 -27.00
CA PHE A 47 4.05 -5.26 -25.57
C PHE A 47 3.03 -4.19 -25.10
N GLY A 48 2.86 -3.12 -25.88
CA GLY A 48 1.96 -2.02 -25.50
C GLY A 48 0.48 -2.41 -25.55
N ASP A 49 0.14 -3.41 -26.36
CA ASP A 49 -1.25 -3.82 -26.60
C ASP A 49 -1.72 -4.72 -25.44
N ASP A 50 -0.89 -5.67 -25.02
CA ASP A 50 -1.19 -6.57 -23.88
C ASP A 50 -1.24 -5.83 -22.54
N LEU A 51 -0.37 -4.82 -22.34
CA LEU A 51 -0.34 -4.02 -21.12
C LEU A 51 -1.65 -3.25 -20.91
N SER A 52 -2.20 -2.68 -21.99
CA SER A 52 -3.43 -1.89 -21.95
C SER A 52 -4.67 -2.71 -21.56
N LEU A 53 -4.66 -4.01 -21.87
CA LEU A 53 -5.74 -4.94 -21.52
C LEU A 53 -5.56 -5.54 -20.11
N TRP A 54 -4.34 -5.89 -19.74
CA TRP A 54 -4.06 -6.54 -18.46
C TRP A 54 -4.05 -5.56 -17.27
N LEU A 55 -3.52 -4.34 -17.47
CA LEU A 55 -3.33 -3.38 -16.39
C LEU A 55 -4.66 -2.93 -15.73
N PRO A 56 -5.73 -2.58 -16.48
CA PRO A 56 -7.00 -2.19 -15.87
C PRO A 56 -7.62 -3.29 -14.99
N GLU A 57 -7.56 -4.54 -15.43
CA GLU A 57 -8.11 -5.67 -14.67
C GLU A 57 -7.28 -5.95 -13.41
N MET A 58 -5.94 -5.89 -13.52
CA MET A 58 -5.05 -5.97 -12.35
C MET A 58 -5.33 -4.83 -11.36
N VAL A 59 -5.51 -3.59 -11.84
CA VAL A 59 -5.82 -2.42 -11.02
C VAL A 59 -7.16 -2.60 -10.31
N LYS A 60 -8.20 -3.05 -11.01
CA LYS A 60 -9.54 -3.28 -10.43
C LYS A 60 -9.51 -4.30 -9.30
N ARG A 61 -8.84 -5.44 -9.49
CA ARG A 61 -8.63 -6.43 -8.42
C ARG A 61 -7.82 -5.84 -7.26
N SER A 62 -6.72 -5.18 -7.57
CA SER A 62 -5.83 -4.59 -6.57
C SER A 62 -6.54 -3.52 -5.72
N LEU A 63 -7.40 -2.70 -6.32
CA LEU A 63 -8.19 -1.70 -5.62
C LEU A 63 -9.22 -2.31 -4.66
N THR A 64 -9.83 -3.43 -5.07
CA THR A 64 -10.79 -4.14 -4.23
C THR A 64 -10.10 -4.70 -2.99
N ASP A 65 -8.98 -5.41 -3.17
CA ASP A 65 -8.19 -5.96 -2.07
C ASP A 65 -7.61 -4.87 -1.17
N LEU A 66 -7.14 -3.78 -1.78
CA LEU A 66 -6.60 -2.62 -1.07
C LEU A 66 -7.68 -1.91 -0.25
N GLY A 67 -8.88 -1.74 -0.81
CA GLY A 67 -10.01 -1.07 -0.18
C GLY A 67 -10.49 -1.81 1.07
N ILE A 68 -10.72 -3.12 0.97
CA ILE A 68 -11.10 -3.97 2.11
C ILE A 68 -10.04 -3.88 3.21
N SER A 69 -8.78 -4.07 2.83
CA SER A 69 -7.68 -4.07 3.79
C SER A 69 -7.47 -2.70 4.45
N PHE A 70 -7.72 -1.60 3.72
CA PHE A 70 -7.64 -0.25 4.26
C PHE A 70 -8.75 0.02 5.27
N ILE A 71 -10.00 -0.34 4.95
CA ILE A 71 -11.13 -0.16 5.87
C ILE A 71 -10.87 -0.91 7.18
N VAL A 72 -10.42 -2.16 7.10
CA VAL A 72 -10.10 -2.96 8.29
C VAL A 72 -8.94 -2.33 9.07
N GLY A 73 -7.86 -1.92 8.40
CA GLY A 73 -6.70 -1.30 9.05
C GLY A 73 -6.99 0.05 9.71
N VAL A 74 -7.77 0.92 9.05
CA VAL A 74 -8.20 2.21 9.62
C VAL A 74 -9.14 1.99 10.80
N SER A 75 -10.09 1.06 10.68
CA SER A 75 -11.03 0.76 11.77
C SER A 75 -10.32 0.18 12.98
N SER A 76 -9.39 -0.76 12.78
CA SER A 76 -8.63 -1.37 13.88
C SER A 76 -7.63 -0.40 14.52
N GLY A 77 -6.97 0.43 13.71
CA GLY A 77 -6.11 1.51 14.19
C GLY A 77 -6.88 2.54 15.01
N GLY A 78 -8.03 3.00 14.50
CA GLY A 78 -8.92 3.93 15.20
C GLY A 78 -9.44 3.37 16.53
N LEU A 79 -9.81 2.08 16.56
CA LEU A 79 -10.21 1.40 17.79
C LEU A 79 -9.07 1.32 18.83
N ASN A 80 -7.83 1.06 18.40
CA ASN A 80 -6.68 1.08 19.32
C ASN A 80 -6.42 2.48 19.88
N LEU A 81 -6.63 3.52 19.09
CA LEU A 81 -6.54 4.90 19.59
C LEU A 81 -7.65 5.23 20.59
N TYR A 82 -8.88 4.78 20.31
CA TYR A 82 -10.05 5.01 21.16
C TYR A 82 -9.93 4.33 22.53
N VAL A 83 -9.46 3.08 22.56
CA VAL A 83 -9.29 2.29 23.79
C VAL A 83 -8.12 2.83 24.66
N ARG A 84 -7.38 3.84 24.18
CA ARG A 84 -6.23 4.45 24.87
C ARG A 84 -5.27 3.39 25.40
N THR A 85 -4.74 2.57 24.50
CA THR A 85 -3.76 1.52 24.84
C THR A 85 -2.68 2.10 25.76
N ALA A 86 -2.56 1.56 26.98
CA ALA A 86 -1.81 2.20 28.07
C ALA A 86 -0.33 2.47 27.71
N GLY A 87 0.19 3.60 28.18
CA GLY A 87 1.62 3.92 28.15
C GLY A 87 2.17 4.42 26.81
N GLN A 88 3.45 4.14 26.56
CA GLN A 88 4.19 4.63 25.38
C GLN A 88 3.67 4.07 24.05
N ALA A 89 2.93 2.95 24.05
CA ALA A 89 2.42 2.29 22.85
C ALA A 89 1.38 3.12 22.07
N TRP A 90 0.60 3.97 22.75
CA TRP A 90 -0.43 4.78 22.11
C TRP A 90 0.14 5.72 21.04
N GLY A 91 1.26 6.38 21.32
CA GLY A 91 1.92 7.29 20.38
C GLY A 91 2.36 6.58 19.11
N TRP A 92 2.81 5.33 19.23
CA TRP A 92 3.19 4.50 18.08
C TRP A 92 1.98 4.05 17.26
N TYR A 93 0.87 3.69 17.90
CA TYR A 93 -0.40 3.46 17.17
C TYR A 93 -0.88 4.71 16.43
N ALA A 94 -0.75 5.89 17.05
CA ALA A 94 -1.15 7.16 16.43
C ALA A 94 -0.27 7.49 15.22
N ALA A 95 1.04 7.30 15.33
CA ALA A 95 1.96 7.49 14.23
C ALA A 95 1.67 6.51 13.08
N SER A 96 1.49 5.22 13.39
CA SER A 96 1.15 4.20 12.40
C SER A 96 -0.16 4.52 11.66
N PHE A 97 -1.17 4.97 12.41
CA PHE A 97 -2.44 5.39 11.85
C PHE A 97 -2.29 6.63 10.94
N ALA A 98 -1.53 7.64 11.37
CA ALA A 98 -1.26 8.84 10.57
C ALA A 98 -0.53 8.51 9.26
N PHE A 99 0.53 7.70 9.31
CA PHE A 99 1.23 7.26 8.10
C PHE A 99 0.36 6.40 7.18
N THR A 100 -0.54 5.61 7.76
CA THR A 100 -1.53 4.83 6.99
C THR A 100 -2.50 5.75 6.26
N LEU A 101 -2.96 6.85 6.88
CA LEU A 101 -3.79 7.86 6.21
C LEU A 101 -3.01 8.66 5.17
N ALA A 102 -1.73 8.96 5.42
CA ALA A 102 -0.87 9.64 4.46
C ALA A 102 -0.76 8.89 3.11
N HIS A 103 -0.99 7.58 3.10
CA HIS A 103 -1.09 6.79 1.87
C HIS A 103 -2.14 7.36 0.89
N LEU A 104 -3.24 7.92 1.42
CA LEU A 104 -4.33 8.48 0.61
C LEU A 104 -3.92 9.73 -0.17
N ILE A 105 -2.89 10.47 0.29
CA ILE A 105 -2.37 11.65 -0.41
C ILE A 105 -1.92 11.28 -1.82
N PHE A 106 -1.41 10.07 -2.02
CA PHE A 106 -0.92 9.58 -3.30
C PHE A 106 -1.99 8.88 -4.15
N SER A 107 -3.19 8.63 -3.61
CA SER A 107 -4.20 7.78 -4.24
C SER A 107 -4.74 8.35 -5.55
N GLN A 108 -5.05 9.65 -5.60
CA GLN A 108 -5.60 10.29 -6.79
C GLN A 108 -4.60 10.30 -7.95
N GLU A 109 -3.36 10.75 -7.71
CA GLU A 109 -2.33 10.74 -8.75
C GLU A 109 -1.95 9.30 -9.15
N ALA A 110 -1.99 8.34 -8.22
CA ALA A 110 -1.78 6.92 -8.54
C ALA A 110 -2.80 6.41 -9.56
N LEU A 111 -4.09 6.65 -9.30
CA LEU A 111 -5.17 6.23 -10.18
C LEU A 111 -5.05 6.89 -11.55
N ARG A 112 -4.80 8.20 -11.59
CA ARG A 112 -4.64 8.94 -12.85
C ARG A 112 -3.49 8.40 -13.70
N GLN A 113 -2.35 8.06 -13.10
CA GLN A 113 -1.22 7.49 -13.83
C GLN A 113 -1.49 6.04 -14.29
N LEU A 114 -2.26 5.26 -13.53
CA LEU A 114 -2.67 3.91 -13.91
C LEU A 114 -3.69 3.92 -15.06
N GLU A 115 -4.66 4.83 -15.02
CA GLU A 115 -5.60 5.07 -16.12
C GLU A 115 -4.86 5.49 -17.39
N GLY A 116 -3.89 6.40 -17.26
CA GLY A 116 -3.04 6.81 -18.38
C GLY A 116 -2.17 5.68 -18.93
N ALA A 117 -1.70 4.76 -18.08
CA ALA A 117 -0.89 3.62 -18.51
C ALA A 117 -1.73 2.48 -19.13
N GLY A 118 -3.02 2.41 -18.80
CA GLY A 118 -3.97 1.42 -19.33
C GLY A 118 -4.79 1.93 -20.51
N ASN A 119 -4.51 3.15 -21.01
CA ASN A 119 -5.26 3.71 -22.12
C ASN A 119 -4.87 3.05 -23.45
N VAL A 120 -5.85 2.38 -24.07
CA VAL A 120 -5.70 1.68 -25.36
C VAL A 120 -5.51 2.65 -26.53
N GLU A 121 -6.00 3.89 -26.39
CA GLU A 121 -5.88 4.94 -27.42
C GLU A 121 -4.54 5.71 -27.35
N ALA A 122 -3.83 5.61 -26.23
CA ALA A 122 -2.55 6.27 -26.05
C ALA A 122 -1.40 5.46 -26.67
N GLY A 123 -0.42 6.17 -27.24
CA GLY A 123 0.72 5.52 -27.88
C GLY A 123 1.56 4.70 -26.88
N LYS A 124 2.18 3.60 -27.35
CA LYS A 124 2.98 2.68 -26.50
C LYS A 124 4.02 3.39 -25.63
N GLN A 125 4.65 4.45 -26.14
CA GLN A 125 5.61 5.26 -25.40
C GLN A 125 4.97 6.10 -24.29
N GLU A 126 3.75 6.58 -24.48
CA GLU A 126 3.02 7.35 -23.47
C GLU A 126 2.57 6.46 -22.31
N ASN A 127 2.08 5.25 -22.61
CA ASN A 127 1.74 4.24 -21.59
C ASN A 127 2.96 3.86 -20.74
N ALA A 128 4.10 3.63 -21.39
CA ALA A 128 5.36 3.35 -20.70
C ALA A 128 5.87 4.51 -19.84
N LYS A 129 5.60 5.76 -20.25
CA LYS A 129 5.96 6.97 -19.50
C LYS A 129 5.06 7.14 -18.27
N ALA A 130 3.75 6.91 -18.41
CA ALA A 130 2.79 6.91 -17.31
C ALA A 130 3.13 5.82 -16.28
N LEU A 131 3.43 4.59 -16.72
CA LEU A 131 3.85 3.49 -15.86
C LEU A 131 5.15 3.81 -15.09
N ARG A 132 6.16 4.38 -15.77
CA ARG A 132 7.40 4.84 -15.11
C ARG A 132 7.14 5.91 -14.06
N LYS A 133 6.24 6.85 -14.34
CA LYS A 133 5.87 7.91 -13.39
C LYS A 133 5.14 7.31 -12.18
N TRP A 134 4.22 6.37 -12.42
CA TRP A 134 3.53 5.63 -11.37
C TRP A 134 4.51 4.86 -10.47
N LEU A 135 5.47 4.11 -11.04
CA LEU A 135 6.47 3.38 -10.25
C LEU A 135 7.35 4.29 -9.40
N ARG A 136 7.78 5.44 -9.95
CA ARG A 136 8.57 6.42 -9.20
C ARG A 136 7.78 6.95 -8.01
N MET A 137 6.51 7.30 -8.23
CA MET A 137 5.63 7.75 -7.16
C MET A 137 5.37 6.65 -6.13
N ASN A 138 5.15 5.40 -6.56
CA ASN A 138 5.01 4.25 -5.66
C ASN A 138 6.25 4.05 -4.77
N LYS A 139 7.45 4.25 -5.32
CA LYS A 139 8.70 4.23 -4.54
C LYS A 139 8.73 5.33 -3.48
N VAL A 140 8.32 6.55 -3.83
CA VAL A 140 8.22 7.65 -2.84
C VAL A 140 7.18 7.32 -1.77
N ARG A 141 5.98 6.88 -2.17
CA ARG A 141 4.91 6.47 -1.25
C ARG A 141 5.37 5.38 -0.29
N PHE A 142 6.14 4.42 -0.79
CA PHE A 142 6.72 3.36 0.01
C PHE A 142 7.58 3.90 1.16
N PHE A 143 8.54 4.78 0.86
CA PHE A 143 9.45 5.31 1.86
C PHE A 143 8.82 6.33 2.81
N VAL A 144 7.81 7.08 2.36
CA VAL A 144 7.21 8.16 3.15
C VAL A 144 6.01 7.71 3.99
N SER A 145 5.28 6.68 3.53
CA SER A 145 4.04 6.23 4.19
C SER A 145 4.12 4.78 4.62
N GLU A 146 4.41 3.84 3.72
CA GLU A 146 4.25 2.41 4.01
C GLU A 146 5.32 1.87 4.95
N LEU A 147 6.60 2.20 4.72
CA LEU A 147 7.71 1.76 5.57
C LEU A 147 7.64 2.39 6.97
N PRO A 148 7.41 3.71 7.14
CA PRO A 148 7.20 4.29 8.47
C PRO A 148 5.97 3.74 9.18
N ALA A 149 4.85 3.53 8.48
CA ALA A 149 3.64 2.91 9.04
C ALA A 149 3.92 1.50 9.58
N PHE A 150 4.72 0.72 8.85
CA PHE A 150 5.12 -0.63 9.25
C PHE A 150 5.98 -0.63 10.52
N ILE A 151 7.04 0.19 10.53
CA ILE A 151 7.97 0.27 11.68
C ILE A 151 7.22 0.73 12.93
N THR A 152 6.40 1.77 12.80
CA THR A 152 5.59 2.28 13.91
C THR A 152 4.53 1.28 14.38
N ALA A 153 3.93 0.50 13.49
CA ALA A 153 3.00 -0.58 13.86
C ALA A 153 3.70 -1.69 14.65
N ILE A 154 4.90 -2.11 14.23
CA ILE A 154 5.69 -3.12 14.96
C ILE A 154 5.99 -2.62 16.37
N MET A 155 6.51 -1.40 16.50
CA MET A 155 6.83 -0.81 17.80
C MET A 155 5.60 -0.70 18.69
N ALA A 156 4.45 -0.28 18.12
CA ALA A 156 3.19 -0.22 18.84
C ALA A 156 2.77 -1.58 19.38
N VAL A 157 2.89 -2.64 18.58
CA VAL A 157 2.54 -4.00 19.01
C VAL A 157 3.49 -4.51 20.08
N LEU A 158 4.81 -4.40 19.88
CA LEU A 158 5.81 -4.88 20.84
C LEU A 158 5.61 -4.23 22.21
N LEU A 159 5.58 -2.89 22.26
CA LEU A 159 5.39 -2.14 23.51
C LEU A 159 4.01 -2.37 24.13
N SER A 160 3.01 -2.67 23.30
CA SER A 160 1.68 -2.98 23.80
C SER A 160 1.59 -4.39 24.37
N LEU A 161 2.32 -5.36 23.83
CA LEU A 161 2.36 -6.72 24.38
C LEU A 161 3.18 -6.80 25.67
N ASP A 162 4.26 -6.03 25.78
CA ASP A 162 5.04 -5.91 27.02
C ASP A 162 4.25 -5.28 28.19
N ALA A 163 3.14 -4.60 27.88
CA ALA A 163 2.27 -3.92 28.84
C ALA A 163 0.98 -4.69 29.17
N VAL A 164 0.80 -5.93 28.68
CA VAL A 164 -0.28 -6.86 29.07
C VAL A 164 0.24 -7.82 30.13
#